data_AF-A0A5J6RH42-F1
#
_entry.id   AF-A0A5J6RH42-F1
#
_cell.length_a   1.000
_cell.length_b   1.000
_cell.length_c   1.000
_cell.angle_alpha   90.00
_cell.angle_beta   90.00
_cell.angle_gamma   90.00
#
_symmetry.space_group_name_H-M   'P 1'
#
loop_
_entity.id
_entity.type
_entity.pdbx_description
1 polymer ?
#
loop_
_entity_poly.entity_id
_entity_poly.type
_entity_poly.pdbx_seq_one_letter_code
_entity_poly.pdbx_strand_id
1 'polypeptide(L)'
;MDQNITLTEDEKDCLQELMNVAYGSATAAITEILDAFAKLSIPKIQIINAQNLKSYLSKELNLNEEHLVALQQINGVLSGENMFVIDKKSAKNMAYKFGLSEEEINEEEICDITLEITNILSSSTISKLAEDIETCVSFSAPTIRIINSIDELNNIFISQYEKVIIISTKLEFIDLNIDGELFILTTDNSILYIKEKLNKILDEL
;
A
#
# COMPACT_ATOMS: atom_id res chain seq x y z
N MET A 1 4.16 -28.50 7.65
CA MET A 1 4.71 -28.85 6.32
C MET A 1 5.08 -27.51 5.73
N ASP A 2 6.36 -27.18 5.70
CA ASP A 2 6.87 -25.94 5.12
C ASP A 2 6.56 -25.95 3.62
N GLN A 3 5.41 -25.40 3.24
CA GLN A 3 5.17 -25.10 1.84
C GLN A 3 6.10 -23.94 1.49
N ASN A 4 7.02 -24.16 0.56
CA ASN A 4 7.78 -23.07 -0.04
C ASN A 4 6.79 -22.20 -0.84
N ILE A 5 6.15 -21.25 -0.16
CA ILE A 5 5.24 -20.29 -0.79
C ILE A 5 6.08 -19.32 -1.61
N THR A 6 6.03 -19.49 -2.92
CA THR A 6 6.77 -18.68 -3.91
C THR A 6 5.93 -18.48 -5.17
N LEU A 7 6.13 -17.34 -5.84
CA LEU A 7 5.63 -17.09 -7.18
C LEU A 7 6.73 -17.28 -8.24
N THR A 8 6.38 -17.87 -9.38
CA THR A 8 7.23 -17.91 -10.59
C THR A 8 7.36 -16.51 -11.18
N GLU A 9 8.26 -16.32 -12.16
CA GLU A 9 8.37 -15.02 -12.83
C GLU A 9 7.11 -14.67 -13.61
N ASP A 10 6.52 -15.62 -14.35
CA ASP A 10 5.25 -15.40 -15.07
C ASP A 10 4.10 -15.04 -14.10
N GLU A 11 4.03 -15.68 -12.93
CA GLU A 11 3.05 -15.35 -11.90
C GLU A 11 3.29 -13.94 -11.31
N LYS A 12 4.55 -13.54 -11.10
CA LYS A 12 4.88 -12.18 -10.61
C LYS A 12 4.58 -11.12 -11.65
N ASP A 13 4.89 -11.36 -12.91
CA ASP A 13 4.62 -10.43 -14.01
C ASP A 13 3.12 -10.24 -14.19
N CYS A 14 2.35 -11.34 -14.18
CA CYS A 14 0.89 -11.28 -14.19
C CYS A 14 0.34 -10.47 -12.99
N LEU A 15 0.83 -10.73 -11.78
CA LEU A 15 0.42 -9.95 -10.60
C LEU A 15 0.81 -8.48 -10.71
N GLN A 16 2.01 -8.18 -11.23
CA GLN A 16 2.46 -6.81 -11.44
C GLN A 16 1.57 -6.07 -12.43
N GLU A 17 1.12 -6.72 -13.51
CA GLU A 17 0.19 -6.14 -14.48
C GLU A 17 -1.18 -5.84 -13.84
N LEU A 18 -1.76 -6.81 -13.12
CA LEU A 18 -3.01 -6.61 -12.38
C LEU A 18 -2.89 -5.45 -11.38
N MET A 19 -1.78 -5.40 -10.63
CA MET A 19 -1.54 -4.33 -9.68
C MET A 19 -1.33 -2.99 -10.35
N ASN A 20 -0.67 -2.94 -11.51
CA ASN A 20 -0.49 -1.71 -12.27
C ASN A 20 -1.85 -1.13 -12.72
N VAL A 21 -2.78 -1.98 -13.15
CA VAL A 21 -4.16 -1.57 -13.46
C VAL A 21 -4.90 -1.09 -12.20
N ALA A 22 -4.81 -1.86 -11.11
CA ALA A 22 -5.47 -1.54 -9.84
C ALA A 22 -5.01 -0.19 -9.27
N TYR A 23 -3.70 0.06 -9.26
CA TYR A 23 -3.14 1.33 -8.83
C TYR A 23 -3.48 2.49 -9.78
N GLY A 24 -3.62 2.22 -11.07
CA GLY A 24 -4.15 3.20 -12.04
C GLY A 24 -5.54 3.70 -11.66
N SER A 25 -6.43 2.79 -11.25
CA SER A 25 -7.77 3.14 -10.75
C SER A 25 -7.71 4.03 -9.50
N ALA A 26 -6.86 3.68 -8.53
CA ALA A 26 -6.71 4.48 -7.32
C ALA A 26 -6.12 5.86 -7.60
N THR A 27 -5.17 5.94 -8.53
CA THR A 27 -4.51 7.20 -8.91
C THR A 27 -5.46 8.15 -9.62
N ALA A 28 -6.37 7.64 -10.44
CA ALA A 28 -7.43 8.44 -11.04
C ALA A 28 -8.29 9.11 -9.95
N ALA A 29 -8.71 8.35 -8.93
CA ALA A 29 -9.53 8.87 -7.84
C ALA A 29 -8.84 10.00 -7.06
N ILE A 30 -7.54 9.86 -6.74
CA ILE A 30 -6.82 10.90 -6.00
C ILE A 30 -6.37 12.08 -6.87
N THR A 31 -6.16 11.87 -8.17
CA THR A 31 -5.82 12.95 -9.13
C THR A 31 -6.98 13.93 -9.27
N GLU A 32 -8.22 13.44 -9.28
CA GLU A 32 -9.43 14.28 -9.29
C GLU A 32 -9.56 15.11 -8.00
N ILE A 33 -9.20 14.54 -6.86
CA ILE A 33 -9.28 15.22 -5.55
C ILE A 33 -8.21 16.31 -5.41
N LEU A 34 -6.98 16.00 -5.81
CA LEU A 34 -5.84 16.91 -5.65
C LEU A 34 -5.66 17.90 -6.81
N ASP A 35 -6.47 17.77 -7.87
CA ASP A 35 -6.37 18.52 -9.12
C ASP A 35 -4.92 18.55 -9.66
N ALA A 36 -4.28 17.38 -9.66
CA ALA A 36 -2.89 17.20 -10.03
C ALA A 36 -2.62 15.77 -10.49
N PHE A 37 -1.76 15.62 -11.50
CA PHE A 37 -1.40 14.30 -12.00
C PHE A 37 -0.43 13.59 -11.06
N ALA A 38 -0.79 12.39 -10.62
CA ALA A 38 0.14 11.49 -9.94
C ALA A 38 0.91 10.60 -10.93
N LYS A 39 2.17 10.36 -10.60
CA LYS A 39 3.02 9.37 -11.23
C LYS A 39 3.21 8.21 -10.28
N LEU A 40 2.91 7.01 -10.77
CA LEU A 40 3.21 5.76 -10.09
C LEU A 40 4.42 5.09 -10.69
N SER A 41 5.26 4.51 -9.83
CA SER A 41 6.27 3.56 -10.28
C SER A 41 5.63 2.20 -10.63
N ILE A 42 6.34 1.39 -11.41
CA ILE A 42 5.94 0.00 -11.64
C ILE A 42 5.93 -0.74 -10.29
N PRO A 43 4.84 -1.44 -9.91
CA PRO A 43 4.76 -2.16 -8.65
C PRO A 43 5.83 -3.24 -8.51
N LYS A 44 6.57 -3.24 -7.41
CA LYS A 44 7.52 -4.31 -7.09
C LYS A 44 6.80 -5.42 -6.33
N ILE A 45 7.02 -6.67 -6.74
CA ILE A 45 6.50 -7.86 -6.05
C ILE A 45 7.65 -8.58 -5.35
N GLN A 46 7.54 -8.77 -4.04
CA GLN A 46 8.54 -9.47 -3.23
C GLN A 46 7.88 -10.45 -2.28
N ILE A 47 8.46 -11.64 -2.12
CA ILE A 47 8.00 -12.62 -1.14
C ILE A 47 9.15 -12.91 -0.19
N ILE A 48 8.95 -12.59 1.08
CA ILE A 48 9.98 -12.72 2.11
C ILE A 48 9.43 -13.45 3.32
N ASN A 49 10.31 -13.93 4.20
CA ASN A 49 9.89 -14.38 5.52
C ASN A 49 9.40 -13.17 6.33
N ALA A 50 8.33 -13.32 7.10
CA ALA A 50 7.75 -12.24 7.89
C ALA A 50 8.78 -11.58 8.83
N GLN A 51 9.68 -12.36 9.42
CA GLN A 51 10.77 -11.87 10.27
C GLN A 51 11.73 -10.88 9.57
N ASN A 52 11.79 -10.90 8.23
CA ASN A 52 12.65 -10.02 7.43
C ASN A 52 11.94 -8.71 7.04
N LEU A 53 10.65 -8.57 7.31
CA LEU A 53 9.83 -7.42 6.87
C LEU A 53 10.40 -6.09 7.35
N LYS A 54 10.76 -6.00 8.63
CA LYS A 54 11.39 -4.77 9.16
C LYS A 54 12.66 -4.39 8.41
N SER A 55 13.55 -5.37 8.16
CA SER A 55 14.80 -5.12 7.43
C SER A 55 14.57 -4.80 5.96
N TYR A 56 13.46 -5.26 5.37
CA TYR A 56 13.07 -4.90 4.02
C TYR A 56 12.59 -3.44 3.98
N LEU A 57 11.66 -3.08 4.86
CA LEU A 57 11.12 -1.73 4.95
C LEU A 57 12.19 -0.70 5.30
N SER A 58 13.16 -1.04 6.16
CA SER A 58 14.29 -0.14 6.48
C SER A 58 15.19 0.20 5.28
N LYS A 59 15.14 -0.61 4.21
CA LYS A 59 15.93 -0.39 2.99
C LYS A 59 15.14 0.37 1.93
N GLU A 60 13.83 0.12 1.85
CA GLU A 60 12.96 0.83 0.90
C GLU A 60 12.61 2.24 1.40
N LEU A 61 12.35 2.39 2.70
CA LEU A 61 11.94 3.65 3.31
C LEU A 61 13.11 4.45 3.86
N ASN A 62 13.16 5.74 3.50
CA ASN A 62 14.13 6.68 4.03
C ASN A 62 13.57 7.45 5.24
N LEU A 63 13.42 6.77 6.38
CA LEU A 63 12.85 7.35 7.61
C LEU A 63 13.88 8.16 8.43
N ASN A 64 14.64 9.05 7.76
CA ASN A 64 15.59 9.95 8.41
C ASN A 64 14.94 11.24 8.95
N GLU A 65 13.65 11.41 8.67
CA GLU A 65 12.82 12.52 9.09
C GLU A 65 11.45 12.01 9.57
N GLU A 66 10.62 12.91 10.07
CA GLU A 66 9.30 12.54 10.60
C GLU A 66 8.36 12.10 9.47
N HIS A 67 7.74 10.93 9.64
CA HIS A 67 6.81 10.35 8.68
C HIS A 67 5.49 10.01 9.35
N LEU A 68 4.42 10.11 8.56
CA LEU A 68 3.12 9.55 8.87
C LEU A 68 3.02 8.17 8.23
N VAL A 69 2.59 7.19 9.03
CA VAL A 69 2.36 5.81 8.61
C VAL A 69 0.91 5.48 8.90
N ALA A 70 0.12 5.39 7.83
CA ALA A 70 -1.26 4.99 7.88
C ALA A 70 -1.40 3.51 7.49
N LEU A 71 -2.23 2.78 8.24
CA LEU A 71 -2.44 1.34 8.11
C LEU A 71 -3.91 1.05 8.00
N GLN A 72 -4.28 0.17 7.08
CA GLN A 72 -5.65 -0.28 6.92
C GLN A 72 -5.71 -1.78 6.70
N GLN A 73 -6.43 -2.48 7.58
CA GLN A 73 -6.59 -3.91 7.47
C GLN A 73 -7.54 -4.29 6.34
N ILE A 74 -7.14 -5.31 5.59
CA ILE A 74 -7.90 -5.95 4.53
C ILE A 74 -8.40 -7.29 5.08
N ASN A 75 -9.70 -7.51 5.00
CA ASN A 75 -10.37 -8.69 5.52
C ASN A 75 -11.07 -9.45 4.39
N GLY A 76 -11.01 -10.78 4.43
CA GLY A 76 -11.62 -11.65 3.43
C GLY A 76 -10.72 -12.83 3.07
N VAL A 77 -10.94 -13.38 1.88
CA VAL A 77 -10.05 -14.41 1.30
C VAL A 77 -8.67 -13.81 0.99
N LEU A 78 -8.69 -12.60 0.43
CA LEU A 78 -7.53 -11.71 0.47
C LEU A 78 -7.53 -10.99 1.82
N SER A 79 -6.46 -11.20 2.58
CA SER A 79 -6.29 -10.69 3.93
C SER A 79 -4.88 -10.13 4.10
N GLY A 80 -4.75 -9.06 4.87
CA GLY A 80 -3.48 -8.37 5.02
C GLY A 80 -3.65 -6.94 5.50
N GLU A 81 -2.65 -6.13 5.21
CA GLU A 81 -2.63 -4.71 5.55
C GLU A 81 -2.17 -3.89 4.35
N ASN A 82 -2.90 -2.81 4.07
CA ASN A 82 -2.40 -1.73 3.25
C ASN A 82 -1.68 -0.73 4.17
N MET A 83 -0.50 -0.28 3.75
CA MET A 83 0.31 0.70 4.45
C MET A 83 0.66 1.84 3.50
N PHE A 84 0.34 3.07 3.91
CA PHE A 84 0.74 4.29 3.23
C PHE A 84 1.72 5.04 4.11
N VAL A 85 2.89 5.36 3.55
CA VAL A 85 3.97 6.08 4.23
C VAL A 85 4.24 7.39 3.49
N ILE A 86 4.25 8.49 4.22
CA ILE A 86 4.43 9.83 3.67
C ILE A 86 5.21 10.70 4.66
N ASP A 87 6.15 11.50 4.19
CA ASP A 87 6.86 12.45 5.06
C ASP A 87 5.94 13.60 5.50
N LYS A 88 6.25 14.25 6.64
CA LYS A 88 5.39 15.33 7.18
C LYS A 88 5.19 16.48 6.19
N LYS A 89 6.18 16.80 5.36
CA LYS A 89 6.12 17.92 4.40
C LYS A 89 5.19 17.58 3.24
N SER A 90 5.30 16.38 2.68
CA SER A 90 4.42 15.83 1.65
C SER A 90 2.98 15.76 2.16
N ALA A 91 2.76 15.31 3.40
CA ALA A 91 1.43 15.28 4.01
C ALA A 91 0.85 16.70 4.21
N LYS A 92 1.68 17.67 4.60
CA LYS A 92 1.27 19.09 4.65
C LYS A 92 0.89 19.63 3.27
N ASN A 93 1.67 19.32 2.23
CA ASN A 93 1.38 19.71 0.85
C ASN A 93 0.05 19.13 0.36
N MET A 94 -0.23 17.87 0.72
CA MET A 94 -1.51 17.23 0.47
C MET A 94 -2.66 17.96 1.17
N ALA A 95 -2.47 18.37 2.42
CA ALA A 95 -3.47 19.12 3.19
C ALA A 95 -3.86 20.47 2.55
N TYR A 96 -2.90 21.24 2.04
CA TYR A 96 -3.22 22.47 1.29
C TYR A 96 -4.05 22.20 0.04
N LYS A 97 -3.79 21.08 -0.63
CA LYS A 97 -4.49 20.71 -1.87
C LYS A 97 -5.91 20.23 -1.62
N PHE A 98 -6.17 19.70 -0.42
CA PHE A 98 -7.51 19.47 0.10
C PHE A 98 -8.27 20.76 0.49
N GLY A 99 -7.63 21.93 0.37
CA GLY A 99 -8.27 23.22 0.58
C GLY A 99 -8.04 23.83 1.96
N LEU A 100 -7.20 23.22 2.81
CA LEU A 100 -6.85 23.82 4.09
C LEU A 100 -5.89 24.99 3.91
N SER A 101 -6.15 26.07 4.64
CA SER A 101 -5.27 27.22 4.74
C SER A 101 -4.15 27.00 5.77
N GLU A 102 -3.12 27.85 5.74
CA GLU A 102 -2.00 27.78 6.71
C GLU A 102 -2.47 27.83 8.18
N GLU A 103 -3.57 28.55 8.45
CA GLU A 103 -4.10 28.73 9.80
C GLU A 103 -4.89 27.52 10.29
N GLU A 104 -5.44 26.72 9.36
CA GLU A 104 -6.20 25.50 9.65
C GLU A 104 -5.30 24.29 9.81
N ILE A 105 -4.21 24.23 9.04
CA ILE A 105 -3.29 23.09 9.05
C ILE A 105 -2.63 22.93 10.41
N ASN A 106 -2.94 21.81 11.04
CA ASN A 106 -2.30 21.30 12.22
C ASN A 106 -2.07 19.78 12.08
N GLU A 107 -1.48 19.16 13.10
CA GLU A 107 -1.13 17.75 13.04
C GLU A 107 -2.33 16.81 12.93
N GLU A 108 -3.46 17.14 13.57
CA GLU A 108 -4.70 16.37 13.50
C GLU A 108 -5.27 16.40 12.08
N GLU A 109 -5.36 17.58 11.47
CA GLU A 109 -5.86 17.77 10.11
C GLU A 109 -4.98 17.05 9.07
N ILE A 110 -3.65 17.12 9.20
CA ILE A 110 -2.74 16.38 8.32
C ILE A 110 -2.96 14.87 8.46
N CYS A 111 -3.17 14.39 9.68
CA CYS A 111 -3.46 12.98 9.94
C CYS A 111 -4.79 12.54 9.32
N ASP A 112 -5.85 13.33 9.48
CA ASP A 112 -7.19 13.02 8.96
C ASP A 112 -7.21 12.95 7.44
N ILE A 113 -6.55 13.91 6.77
CA ILE A 113 -6.42 13.90 5.31
C ILE A 113 -5.60 12.70 4.84
N THR A 114 -4.53 12.35 5.56
CA THR A 114 -3.72 11.17 5.25
C THR A 114 -4.53 9.88 5.41
N LEU A 115 -5.39 9.79 6.43
CA LEU A 115 -6.30 8.67 6.64
C LEU A 115 -7.33 8.55 5.50
N GLU A 116 -7.91 9.67 5.07
CA GLU A 116 -8.88 9.69 3.96
C GLU A 116 -8.25 9.23 2.65
N ILE A 117 -7.07 9.76 2.32
CA ILE A 117 -6.31 9.34 1.13
C ILE A 117 -5.91 7.87 1.22
N THR A 118 -5.50 7.40 2.41
CA THR A 118 -5.22 5.97 2.62
C THR A 118 -6.46 5.14 2.35
N ASN A 119 -7.63 5.55 2.84
CA ASN A 119 -8.88 4.84 2.60
C ASN A 119 -9.24 4.76 1.12
N ILE A 120 -9.09 5.87 0.38
CA ILE A 120 -9.36 5.92 -1.07
C ILE A 120 -8.37 5.03 -1.84
N LEU A 121 -7.07 5.12 -1.52
CA LEU A 121 -6.02 4.32 -2.15
C LEU A 121 -6.22 2.83 -1.89
N SER A 122 -6.46 2.44 -0.63
CA SER A 122 -6.73 1.04 -0.25
C SER A 122 -7.97 0.51 -0.95
N SER A 123 -9.11 1.22 -0.81
CA SER A 123 -10.39 0.73 -1.30
C SER A 123 -10.39 0.63 -2.82
N SER A 124 -9.88 1.62 -3.53
CA SER A 124 -9.83 1.62 -5.00
C SER A 124 -8.88 0.53 -5.53
N THR A 125 -7.66 0.44 -4.97
CA THR A 125 -6.66 -0.52 -5.45
C THR A 125 -7.08 -1.95 -5.13
N ILE A 126 -7.40 -2.25 -3.88
CA ILE A 126 -7.66 -3.62 -3.45
C ILE A 126 -9.01 -4.11 -3.99
N SER A 127 -10.02 -3.25 -4.12
CA SER A 127 -11.28 -3.66 -4.74
C SER A 127 -11.10 -3.98 -6.22
N LYS A 128 -10.25 -3.24 -6.94
CA LYS A 128 -9.97 -3.55 -8.34
C LYS A 128 -9.22 -4.89 -8.49
N LEU A 129 -8.19 -5.11 -7.68
CA LEU A 129 -7.52 -6.41 -7.64
C LEU A 129 -8.50 -7.54 -7.30
N ALA A 130 -9.37 -7.32 -6.31
CA ALA A 130 -10.35 -8.31 -5.87
C ALA A 130 -11.34 -8.66 -6.98
N GLU A 131 -11.80 -7.67 -7.76
CA GLU A 131 -12.61 -7.87 -8.96
C GLU A 131 -11.87 -8.76 -9.98
N ASP A 132 -10.62 -8.42 -10.31
CA ASP A 132 -9.83 -9.11 -11.34
C ASP A 132 -9.51 -10.57 -10.96
N ILE A 133 -9.44 -10.90 -9.66
CA ILE A 133 -9.26 -12.27 -9.17
C ILE A 133 -10.57 -12.93 -8.68
N GLU A 134 -11.71 -12.29 -8.93
CA GLU A 134 -13.06 -12.75 -8.59
C GLU A 134 -13.25 -13.09 -7.10
N THR A 135 -12.93 -12.14 -6.23
CA THR A 135 -13.12 -12.24 -4.78
C THR A 135 -13.75 -10.99 -4.20
N CYS A 136 -14.11 -11.05 -2.93
CA CYS A 136 -14.63 -9.91 -2.17
C CYS A 136 -13.72 -9.62 -0.98
N VAL A 137 -13.57 -8.35 -0.67
CA VAL A 137 -12.82 -7.85 0.48
C VAL A 137 -13.66 -6.86 1.27
N SER A 138 -13.30 -6.66 2.53
CA SER A 138 -13.77 -5.55 3.34
C SER A 138 -12.60 -4.90 4.06
N PHE A 139 -12.79 -3.65 4.49
CA PHE A 139 -11.73 -2.84 5.08
C PHE A 139 -12.11 -2.45 6.50
N SER A 140 -11.13 -2.51 7.41
CA SER A 140 -11.24 -1.82 8.69
C SER A 140 -11.05 -0.31 8.49
N ALA A 141 -11.42 0.50 9.49
CA ALA A 141 -11.04 1.91 9.50
C ALA A 141 -9.50 2.04 9.53
N PRO A 142 -8.90 2.97 8.75
CA PRO A 142 -7.47 3.17 8.79
C PRO A 142 -7.04 3.77 10.15
N THR A 143 -5.80 3.48 10.55
CA THR A 143 -5.17 4.06 11.74
C THR A 143 -3.86 4.70 11.34
N ILE A 144 -3.42 5.73 12.07
CA ILE A 144 -2.21 6.47 11.73
C ILE A 144 -1.28 6.64 12.92
N ARG A 145 0.02 6.67 12.63
CA ARG A 145 1.09 6.92 13.57
C ARG A 145 2.09 7.87 12.94
N ILE A 146 2.58 8.81 13.75
CA ILE A 146 3.73 9.64 13.41
C ILE A 146 4.95 8.94 13.99
N ILE A 147 5.96 8.72 13.15
CA ILE A 147 7.20 8.04 13.53
C ILE A 147 8.41 8.87 13.11
N ASN A 148 9.50 8.74 13.86
CA ASN A 148 10.78 9.40 13.55
C ASN A 148 11.85 8.40 13.12
N SER A 149 11.57 7.10 13.22
CA SER A 149 12.51 6.03 12.90
C SER A 149 11.80 4.73 12.54
N ILE A 150 12.48 3.87 11.79
CA ILE A 150 12.00 2.52 11.45
C ILE A 150 11.78 1.62 12.68
N ASP A 151 12.47 1.91 13.79
CA ASP A 151 12.34 1.12 15.02
C ASP A 151 10.98 1.29 15.68
N GLU A 152 10.28 2.39 15.42
CA GLU A 152 8.92 2.63 15.90
C GLU A 152 7.87 1.78 15.16
N LEU A 153 8.23 1.19 14.02
CA LEU A 153 7.36 0.27 13.29
C LEU A 153 7.25 -1.12 13.94
N ASN A 154 8.10 -1.47 14.92
CA ASN A 154 8.18 -2.83 15.47
C ASN A 154 6.84 -3.41 15.98
N ASN A 155 5.93 -2.56 16.46
CA ASN A 155 4.65 -2.98 17.04
C ASN A 155 3.51 -3.09 16.01
N ILE A 156 3.77 -2.76 14.75
CA ILE A 156 2.78 -2.82 13.67
C ILE A 156 2.76 -4.19 13.01
N PHE A 157 3.86 -4.96 13.11
CA PHE A 157 4.07 -6.11 12.24
C PHE A 157 3.50 -7.43 12.77
N ILE A 158 3.13 -8.27 11.81
CA ILE A 158 2.32 -9.45 12.03
C ILE A 158 3.22 -10.64 12.42
N SER A 159 3.30 -10.90 13.74
CA SER A 159 4.13 -11.97 14.32
C SER A 159 3.62 -13.39 14.08
N GLN A 160 2.46 -13.54 13.42
CA GLN A 160 1.74 -14.81 13.24
C GLN A 160 1.84 -15.44 11.84
N TYR A 161 2.58 -14.84 10.90
CA TYR A 161 2.73 -15.37 9.53
C TYR A 161 4.16 -15.85 9.24
N GLU A 162 4.28 -16.82 8.33
CA GLU A 162 5.57 -17.37 7.91
C GLU A 162 6.18 -16.52 6.78
N LYS A 163 5.38 -16.25 5.74
CA LYS A 163 5.71 -15.42 4.58
C LYS A 163 4.76 -14.24 4.47
N VAL A 164 5.29 -13.20 3.85
CA VAL A 164 4.52 -12.03 3.43
C VAL A 164 4.89 -11.74 1.98
N ILE A 165 3.87 -11.57 1.15
CA ILE A 165 4.05 -10.91 -0.14
C ILE A 165 3.91 -9.41 0.07
N ILE A 166 4.86 -8.68 -0.49
CA ILE A 166 4.94 -7.23 -0.46
C ILE A 166 4.74 -6.78 -1.89
N ILE A 167 3.74 -5.94 -2.09
CA ILE A 167 3.49 -5.23 -3.33
C ILE A 167 3.72 -3.77 -3.03
N SER A 168 4.79 -3.18 -3.55
CA SER A 168 5.13 -1.79 -3.26
C SER A 168 5.19 -0.90 -4.50
N THR A 169 4.73 0.34 -4.36
CA THR A 169 4.86 1.37 -5.39
C THR A 169 5.09 2.75 -4.76
N LYS A 170 5.81 3.61 -5.48
CA LYS A 170 5.97 5.03 -5.15
C LYS A 170 4.90 5.83 -5.87
N LEU A 171 4.31 6.77 -5.14
CA LEU A 171 3.34 7.75 -5.58
C LEU A 171 3.98 9.13 -5.53
N GLU A 172 4.04 9.82 -6.67
CA GLU A 172 4.68 11.13 -6.80
C GLU A 172 3.71 12.12 -7.43
N PHE A 173 3.38 13.21 -6.74
CA PHE A 173 2.79 14.41 -7.37
C PHE A 173 3.88 15.47 -7.50
N ILE A 174 4.57 15.46 -8.64
CA ILE A 174 5.77 16.28 -8.87
C ILE A 174 5.45 17.78 -8.70
N ASP A 175 4.35 18.25 -9.29
CA ASP A 175 3.96 19.66 -9.23
C ASP A 175 3.58 20.14 -7.81
N LEU A 176 3.27 19.18 -6.93
CA LEU A 176 2.86 19.44 -5.54
C LEU A 176 3.99 19.20 -4.54
N ASN A 177 5.13 18.66 -4.98
CA ASN A 177 6.18 18.15 -4.11
C ASN A 177 5.61 17.21 -3.03
N ILE A 178 4.85 16.20 -3.47
CA ILE A 178 4.31 15.15 -2.60
C ILE A 178 4.89 13.82 -3.06
N ASP A 179 5.57 13.14 -2.14
CA ASP A 179 6.10 11.81 -2.33
C ASP A 179 5.53 10.88 -1.26
N GLY A 180 5.05 9.71 -1.68
CA GLY A 180 4.51 8.69 -0.79
C GLY A 180 4.84 7.28 -1.26
N GLU A 181 4.81 6.35 -0.33
CA GLU A 181 5.06 4.93 -0.61
C GLU A 181 3.87 4.09 -0.16
N LEU A 182 3.41 3.23 -1.06
CA LEU A 182 2.30 2.32 -0.84
C LEU A 182 2.83 0.89 -0.74
N PHE A 183 2.37 0.16 0.26
CA PHE A 183 2.69 -1.24 0.47
C PHE A 183 1.42 -2.02 0.73
N ILE A 184 1.26 -3.14 0.04
CA ILE A 184 0.27 -4.15 0.38
C ILE A 184 1.03 -5.35 0.93
N LEU A 185 0.68 -5.74 2.15
CA LEU A 185 1.29 -6.84 2.89
C LEU A 185 0.24 -7.92 3.08
N THR A 186 0.35 -9.06 2.39
CA THR A 186 -0.65 -10.14 2.51
C THR A 186 -0.08 -11.41 3.15
N THR A 187 -0.98 -12.19 3.73
CA THR A 187 -0.67 -13.40 4.52
C THR A 187 -0.37 -14.62 3.64
N ASP A 188 0.20 -15.67 4.24
CA ASP A 188 0.48 -16.96 3.59
C ASP A 188 -0.70 -17.51 2.77
N ASN A 189 -1.89 -17.55 3.38
CA ASN A 189 -3.11 -18.05 2.75
C ASN A 189 -3.52 -17.20 1.55
N SER A 190 -3.35 -15.88 1.67
CA SER A 190 -3.65 -14.95 0.59
C SER A 190 -2.67 -15.09 -0.57
N ILE A 191 -1.38 -15.38 -0.31
CA ILE A 191 -0.41 -15.67 -1.38
C ILE A 191 -0.82 -16.94 -2.15
N LEU A 192 -1.22 -18.00 -1.45
CA LEU A 192 -1.68 -19.24 -2.08
C LEU A 192 -2.92 -19.01 -2.95
N TYR A 193 -3.88 -18.21 -2.46
CA TYR A 193 -5.07 -17.86 -3.22
C TYR A 193 -4.74 -17.04 -4.47
N ILE A 194 -3.90 -16.00 -4.32
CA ILE A 194 -3.42 -15.19 -5.45
C ILE A 194 -2.76 -16.11 -6.48
N LYS A 195 -1.85 -16.99 -6.05
CA LYS A 195 -1.17 -17.95 -6.92
C LYS A 195 -2.15 -18.82 -7.71
N GLU A 196 -3.18 -19.36 -7.07
CA GLU A 196 -4.21 -20.15 -7.75
C GLU A 196 -4.92 -19.34 -8.84
N LYS A 197 -5.27 -18.09 -8.54
CA LYS A 197 -5.97 -17.21 -9.48
C LYS A 197 -5.10 -16.75 -10.64
N LEU A 198 -3.84 -16.43 -10.39
CA LEU A 198 -2.87 -16.10 -11.44
C LEU A 198 -2.68 -17.25 -12.41
N ASN A 199 -2.56 -18.49 -11.92
CA ASN A 199 -2.43 -19.66 -12.81
C ASN A 199 -3.66 -19.85 -13.70
N LYS A 200 -4.87 -19.63 -13.19
CA LYS A 200 -6.09 -19.67 -14.00
C LYS A 200 -6.08 -18.62 -15.12
N ILE A 201 -5.66 -17.39 -14.80
CA ILE A 201 -5.55 -16.31 -15.79
C ILE A 201 -4.50 -16.66 -16.85
N LEU A 202 -3.34 -17.17 -16.44
CA LEU A 202 -2.25 -17.56 -17.35
C LEU A 202 -2.63 -18.73 -18.26
N ASP A 203 -3.41 -19.69 -17.76
CA ASP A 203 -3.90 -20.83 -18.56
C ASP A 203 -4.92 -20.43 -19.64
N GLU A 204 -5.54 -19.25 -19.51
CA GLU A 204 -6.52 -18.70 -20.45
C GLU A 204 -5.91 -17.79 -21.53
N LEU A 205 -4.61 -17.48 -21.45
CA LEU A 205 -3.84 -16.70 -22.43
C LEU A 205 -3.31 -17.55 -23.60
#